data_AF-A0A9E1TPN4-F1
#
_entry.id   AF-A0A9E1TPN4-F1
#
_cell.length_a   1.000
_cell.length_b   1.000
_cell.length_c   1.000
_cell.angle_alpha   90.00
_cell.angle_beta   90.00
_cell.angle_gamma   90.00
#
_symmetry.space_group_name_H-M   'P 1'
#
loop_
_entity.id
_entity.type
_entity.pdbx_description
1 polymer ?
#
loop_
_entity_poly.entity_id
_entity_poly.type
_entity_poly.pdbx_seq_one_letter_code
_entity_poly.pdbx_strand_id
1 'polypeptide(L)'
;LTPHDGEFTRLAGGPPGLDRMAAARALAADTGAVVLLKGPTTVVAAPDGRVRLAAAGDARLATAGSGDVLAGIIGAFLARGAAPLEAAAAAAHVHGRLVTAPGIDGLPTVGSSTGVVAGDLAARLVSVLTDLSVDAVEASGGAG
;
A
#
# COMPACT_ATOMS: atom_id res chain seq x y z
N LEU A 1 -6.48 -6.18 7.84
CA LEU A 1 -5.38 -5.90 8.79
C LEU A 1 -4.20 -5.34 8.02
N THR A 2 -3.57 -4.26 8.49
CA THR A 2 -2.47 -3.58 7.79
C THR A 2 -1.19 -3.48 8.64
N PRO A 3 -0.64 -4.60 9.16
CA PRO A 3 0.49 -4.56 10.09
C PRO A 3 1.80 -4.14 9.44
N HIS A 4 2.62 -3.35 10.14
CA HIS A 4 4.08 -3.33 9.95
C HIS A 4 4.72 -4.50 10.74
N ASP A 5 6.02 -4.74 10.60
CA ASP A 5 6.69 -5.90 11.21
C ASP A 5 6.45 -6.03 12.73
N GLY A 6 6.58 -4.93 13.50
CA GLY A 6 6.25 -4.93 14.93
C GLY A 6 4.76 -5.16 15.28
N GLU A 7 3.82 -4.77 14.41
CA GLU A 7 2.40 -5.14 14.58
C GLU A 7 2.18 -6.61 14.22
N PHE A 8 2.83 -7.09 13.17
CA PHE A 8 2.78 -8.48 12.74
C PHE A 8 3.28 -9.41 13.86
N THR A 9 4.42 -9.10 14.48
CA THR A 9 4.96 -9.88 15.61
C THR A 9 3.96 -10.02 16.75
N ARG A 10 3.21 -8.96 17.05
CA ARG A 10 2.17 -8.99 18.09
C ARG A 10 0.97 -9.85 17.71
N LEU A 11 0.59 -9.85 16.43
CA LEU A 11 -0.56 -10.62 15.92
C LEU A 11 -0.24 -12.10 15.69
N ALA A 12 0.96 -12.40 15.18
CA ALA A 12 1.38 -13.73 14.74
C ALA A 12 2.26 -14.47 15.77
N GLY A 13 2.64 -13.83 16.88
CA GLY A 13 3.51 -14.41 17.90
C GLY A 13 5.00 -14.48 17.51
N GLY A 14 5.39 -13.93 16.36
CA GLY A 14 6.77 -13.90 15.88
C GLY A 14 6.93 -13.00 14.65
N PRO A 15 8.17 -12.58 14.32
CA PRO A 15 8.42 -11.76 13.14
C PRO A 15 8.09 -12.52 11.85
N PRO A 16 7.75 -11.84 10.75
CA PRO A 16 7.35 -12.47 9.49
C PRO A 16 8.43 -13.32 8.80
N GLY A 17 9.67 -13.36 9.32
CA GLY A 17 10.76 -14.14 8.75
C GLY A 17 11.20 -13.68 7.36
N LEU A 18 11.96 -14.53 6.67
CA LEU A 18 12.45 -14.27 5.30
C LEU A 18 11.33 -14.41 4.27
N ASP A 19 10.46 -15.41 4.43
CA ASP A 19 9.31 -15.62 3.55
C ASP A 19 8.08 -14.84 4.04
N ARG A 20 8.10 -13.54 3.75
CA ARG A 20 7.01 -12.63 4.09
C ARG A 20 5.69 -13.00 3.41
N MET A 21 5.74 -13.68 2.26
CA MET A 21 4.55 -14.15 1.57
C MET A 21 3.87 -15.28 2.35
N ALA A 22 4.63 -16.28 2.77
CA ALA A 22 4.13 -17.35 3.62
C ALA A 22 3.61 -16.79 4.96
N ALA A 23 4.33 -15.85 5.58
CA ALA A 23 3.92 -15.24 6.83
C ALA A 23 2.61 -14.46 6.72
N ALA A 24 2.44 -13.64 5.68
CA ALA A 24 1.19 -12.91 5.44
C ALA A 24 0.01 -13.86 5.15
N ARG A 25 0.25 -14.94 4.39
CA ARG A 25 -0.77 -15.98 4.13
C ARG A 25 -1.20 -16.68 5.40
N ALA A 26 -0.26 -17.07 6.25
CA ALA A 26 -0.55 -17.72 7.53
C ALA A 26 -1.42 -16.81 8.41
N LEU A 27 -1.01 -15.55 8.59
CA LEU A 27 -1.80 -14.61 9.38
C LEU A 27 -3.19 -14.35 8.77
N ALA A 28 -3.32 -14.31 7.44
CA ALA A 28 -4.61 -14.14 6.78
C ALA A 28 -5.54 -15.34 6.99
N ALA A 29 -4.99 -16.56 6.93
CA ALA A 29 -5.73 -17.79 7.23
C ALA A 29 -6.18 -17.82 8.70
N ASP A 30 -5.28 -17.53 9.64
CA ASP A 30 -5.54 -17.57 11.08
C ASP A 30 -6.59 -16.55 11.52
N THR A 31 -6.58 -15.35 10.90
CA THR A 31 -7.48 -14.26 11.28
C THR A 31 -8.77 -14.22 10.48
N GLY A 32 -8.87 -14.96 9.37
CA GLY A 32 -9.99 -14.85 8.42
C GLY A 32 -10.09 -13.47 7.75
N ALA A 33 -9.05 -12.63 7.84
CA ALA A 33 -9.02 -11.29 7.28
C ALA A 33 -8.02 -11.15 6.14
N VAL A 34 -8.23 -10.17 5.25
CA VAL A 34 -7.18 -9.73 4.33
C VAL A 34 -6.07 -9.05 5.13
N VAL A 35 -4.83 -9.51 4.93
CA VAL A 35 -3.62 -9.00 5.59
C VAL A 35 -2.76 -8.27 4.57
N LEU A 36 -2.52 -6.99 4.78
CA LEU A 36 -1.53 -6.17 4.07
C LEU A 36 -0.32 -6.00 4.99
N LEU A 37 0.71 -6.82 4.78
CA LEU A 37 1.97 -6.76 5.50
C LEU A 37 2.87 -5.69 4.86
N LYS A 38 2.98 -4.54 5.53
CA LYS A 38 3.84 -3.41 5.13
C LYS A 38 5.31 -3.81 5.23
N GLY A 39 6.13 -3.40 4.26
CA GLY A 39 7.58 -3.66 4.21
C GLY A 39 8.14 -3.19 2.85
N PRO A 40 9.42 -3.44 2.52
CA PRO A 40 10.04 -3.01 1.26
C PRO A 40 9.29 -3.50 0.01
N THR A 41 8.69 -4.68 0.09
CA THR A 41 7.62 -5.12 -0.80
C THR A 41 6.41 -5.37 0.08
N THR A 42 5.31 -4.68 -0.22
CA THR A 42 4.05 -4.88 0.49
C THR A 42 3.40 -6.16 -0.03
N VAL A 43 3.09 -7.07 0.89
CA VAL A 43 2.40 -8.33 0.59
C VAL A 43 0.96 -8.20 1.04
N VAL A 44 0.01 -8.48 0.16
CA VAL A 44 -1.42 -8.52 0.50
C VAL A 44 -1.91 -9.95 0.32
N ALA A 45 -2.35 -10.59 1.40
CA ALA A 45 -2.83 -11.96 1.42
C ALA A 45 -4.31 -12.02 1.83
N ALA A 46 -5.09 -12.84 1.14
CA ALA A 46 -6.46 -13.16 1.48
C ALA A 46 -6.54 -14.51 2.22
N PRO A 47 -7.60 -14.73 3.02
CA PRO A 47 -7.79 -15.99 3.76
C PRO A 47 -7.91 -17.23 2.87
N ASP A 48 -8.34 -17.05 1.63
CA ASP A 48 -8.45 -18.11 0.62
C ASP A 48 -7.09 -18.45 -0.05
N GLY A 49 -6.00 -17.86 0.43
CA GLY A 49 -4.66 -18.08 -0.10
C GLY A 49 -4.33 -17.28 -1.36
N ARG A 50 -5.18 -16.36 -1.84
CA ARG A 50 -4.73 -15.43 -2.89
C ARG A 50 -3.73 -14.43 -2.33
N VAL A 51 -2.72 -14.08 -3.12
CA VAL A 51 -1.73 -13.05 -2.77
C VAL A 51 -1.54 -12.05 -3.90
N ARG A 52 -1.28 -10.80 -3.52
CA ARG A 52 -0.83 -9.71 -4.40
C ARG A 52 0.42 -9.09 -3.79
N LEU A 53 1.30 -8.61 -4.67
CA LEU A 53 2.48 -7.86 -4.29
C LEU A 53 2.32 -6.43 -4.81
N ALA A 54 2.67 -5.46 -3.99
CA ALA A 54 2.76 -4.06 -4.38
C ALA A 54 4.15 -3.54 -4.03
N ALA A 55 4.78 -2.86 -4.99
CA ALA A 55 6.03 -2.14 -4.73
C ALA A 55 5.75 -1.06 -3.67
N ALA A 56 6.45 -1.12 -2.54
CA ALA A 56 6.17 -0.27 -1.39
C ALA A 56 6.89 1.07 -1.49
N GLY A 57 6.57 1.88 -2.51
CA GLY A 57 7.14 3.23 -2.68
C GLY A 57 8.63 3.32 -2.35
N ASP A 58 9.01 4.30 -1.53
CA ASP A 58 10.37 4.42 -0.99
C ASP A 58 10.36 4.77 0.51
N ALA A 59 11.55 4.92 1.10
CA ALA A 59 11.76 5.18 2.53
C ALA A 59 11.03 6.43 3.06
N ARG A 60 10.61 7.37 2.19
CA ARG A 60 9.85 8.56 2.58
C ARG A 60 8.45 8.23 3.09
N LEU A 61 7.93 7.02 2.85
CA LEU A 61 6.69 6.52 3.42
C LEU A 61 6.85 5.97 4.85
N ALA A 62 8.07 5.88 5.38
CA ALA A 62 8.34 5.46 6.76
C ALA A 62 8.16 6.61 7.78
N THR A 63 7.18 7.49 7.55
CA THR A 63 6.87 8.64 8.39
C THR A 63 5.61 8.41 9.22
N ALA A 64 5.51 9.10 10.36
CA ALA A 64 4.33 9.04 11.20
C ALA A 64 3.08 9.49 10.40
N GLY A 65 2.02 8.69 10.45
CA GLY A 65 0.73 8.99 9.79
C GLY A 65 0.61 8.53 8.33
N SER A 66 1.67 8.04 7.66
CA SER A 66 1.53 7.43 6.32
C SER A 66 0.61 6.21 6.33
N GLY A 67 0.64 5.43 7.42
CA GLY A 67 -0.26 4.32 7.65
C GLY A 67 -1.74 4.71 7.69
N ASP A 68 -2.06 5.90 8.20
CA ASP A 68 -3.43 6.42 8.25
C ASP A 68 -3.90 6.83 6.84
N VAL A 69 -3.01 7.39 6.03
CA VAL A 69 -3.29 7.68 4.61
C VAL A 69 -3.56 6.38 3.85
N LEU A 70 -2.72 5.36 4.01
CA LEU A 70 -2.95 4.04 3.43
C LEU A 70 -4.31 3.47 3.86
N ALA A 71 -4.62 3.50 5.15
CA ALA A 71 -5.90 3.02 5.68
C ALA A 71 -7.09 3.79 5.10
N GLY A 72 -6.97 5.12 4.94
CA GLY A 72 -7.97 5.96 4.31
C GLY A 72 -8.23 5.59 2.85
N ILE A 73 -7.18 5.35 2.07
CA ILE A 73 -7.30 4.90 0.66
C ILE A 73 -7.99 3.53 0.60
N ILE A 74 -7.61 2.58 1.47
CA ILE A 74 -8.28 1.28 1.58
C ILE A 74 -9.77 1.46 1.87
N GLY A 75 -10.10 2.29 2.87
CA GLY A 75 -11.48 2.59 3.25
C GLY A 75 -12.30 3.17 2.10
N ALA A 76 -11.72 4.09 1.32
CA ALA A 76 -12.36 4.68 0.16
C ALA A 76 -12.66 3.64 -0.94
N PHE A 77 -11.73 2.73 -1.23
CA PHE A 77 -11.96 1.67 -2.21
C PHE A 77 -13.00 0.65 -1.75
N LEU A 78 -12.98 0.27 -0.47
CA LEU A 78 -14.02 -0.57 0.12
C LEU A 78 -15.40 0.10 0.07
N ALA A 79 -15.49 1.39 0.39
CA ALA A 79 -16.74 2.15 0.33
C ALA A 79 -17.31 2.25 -1.10
N ARG A 80 -16.44 2.14 -2.12
CA ARG A 80 -16.83 2.06 -3.54
C ARG A 80 -17.17 0.65 -4.02
N GLY A 81 -17.18 -0.34 -3.13
CA GLY A 81 -17.55 -1.73 -3.43
C GLY A 81 -16.42 -2.60 -3.97
N ALA A 82 -15.16 -2.15 -3.89
CA ALA A 82 -14.04 -3.00 -4.24
C ALA A 82 -13.94 -4.18 -3.27
N ALA A 83 -13.62 -5.37 -3.80
CA ALA A 83 -13.37 -6.53 -2.96
C ALA A 83 -12.13 -6.31 -2.06
N PRO A 84 -12.08 -6.85 -0.83
CA PRO A 84 -11.06 -6.44 0.15
C PRO A 84 -9.60 -6.67 -0.27
N LEU A 85 -9.33 -7.76 -1.00
CA LEU A 85 -7.97 -8.06 -1.49
C LEU A 85 -7.55 -7.01 -2.53
N GLU A 86 -8.44 -6.70 -3.45
CA GLU A 86 -8.26 -5.74 -4.53
C GLU A 86 -8.14 -4.31 -3.99
N ALA A 87 -8.98 -3.95 -3.01
CA ALA A 87 -8.90 -2.66 -2.32
C ALA A 87 -7.55 -2.48 -1.62
N ALA A 88 -7.10 -3.47 -0.85
CA ALA A 88 -5.82 -3.42 -0.16
C ALA A 88 -4.62 -3.37 -1.12
N ALA A 89 -4.63 -4.17 -2.19
CA ALA A 89 -3.56 -4.19 -3.18
C ALA A 89 -3.50 -2.89 -3.99
N ALA A 90 -4.63 -2.38 -4.47
CA ALA A 90 -4.70 -1.12 -5.19
C ALA A 90 -4.27 0.05 -4.29
N ALA A 91 -4.70 0.06 -3.03
CA ALA A 91 -4.32 1.11 -2.09
C ALA A 91 -2.81 1.09 -1.80
N ALA A 92 -2.20 -0.10 -1.64
CA ALA A 92 -0.75 -0.22 -1.49
C ALA A 92 0.00 0.33 -2.72
N HIS A 93 -0.51 0.07 -3.92
CA HIS A 93 0.07 0.60 -5.16
C HIS A 93 -0.04 2.13 -5.24
N VAL A 94 -1.24 2.69 -5.01
CA VAL A 94 -1.47 4.15 -4.99
C VAL A 94 -0.59 4.81 -3.94
N HIS A 95 -0.55 4.27 -2.72
CA HIS A 95 0.25 4.78 -1.62
C HIS A 95 1.74 4.80 -1.97
N GLY A 96 2.25 3.77 -2.65
CA GLY A 96 3.62 3.77 -3.20
C GLY A 96 3.85 4.89 -4.23
N ARG A 97 2.90 5.10 -5.15
CA ARG A 97 2.97 6.17 -6.15
C ARG A 97 2.93 7.58 -5.56
N LEU A 98 2.40 7.77 -4.35
CA LEU A 98 2.43 9.08 -3.66
C LEU A 98 3.83 9.63 -3.43
N VAL A 99 4.88 8.81 -3.52
CA VAL A 99 6.27 9.27 -3.42
C VAL A 99 7.08 9.02 -4.69
N THR A 100 6.64 8.14 -5.59
CA THR A 100 7.39 7.81 -6.82
C THR A 100 6.89 8.49 -8.10
N ALA A 101 5.67 9.03 -8.13
CA ALA A 101 5.13 9.71 -9.32
C ALA A 101 5.86 11.04 -9.62
N PRO A 102 6.01 11.43 -10.91
CA PRO A 102 6.55 12.74 -11.33
C PRO A 102 5.86 13.93 -10.65
N GLY A 103 6.50 15.10 -10.62
CA GLY A 103 5.95 16.28 -9.92
C GLY A 103 6.08 16.20 -8.39
N ILE A 104 7.08 15.47 -7.89
CA ILE A 104 7.55 15.54 -6.50
C ILE A 104 8.30 16.85 -6.18
N ASP A 105 8.40 17.78 -7.14
CA ASP A 105 9.15 19.02 -6.99
C ASP A 105 8.62 19.81 -5.79
N GLY A 106 9.46 19.94 -4.75
CA GLY A 106 9.12 20.61 -3.49
C GLY A 106 8.94 19.68 -2.28
N LEU A 107 8.85 18.36 -2.48
CA LEU A 107 8.94 17.40 -1.38
C LEU A 107 10.40 17.03 -1.10
N PRO A 108 10.77 16.78 0.18
CA PRO A 108 12.12 16.40 0.53
C PRO A 108 12.56 15.15 -0.26
N THR A 109 13.70 15.25 -0.95
CA THR A 109 14.28 14.17 -1.74
C THR A 109 14.83 13.06 -0.83
N VAL A 110 15.03 11.86 -1.37
CA VAL A 110 15.76 10.80 -0.66
C VAL A 110 17.14 11.35 -0.23
N GLY A 111 17.36 11.53 1.07
CA GLY A 111 18.58 12.10 1.65
C GLY A 111 18.42 13.45 2.36
N SER A 112 17.30 14.15 2.23
CA SER A 112 16.99 15.29 3.10
C SER A 112 16.40 14.81 4.43
N SER A 113 16.82 15.42 5.54
CA SER A 113 16.43 15.07 6.92
C SER A 113 14.96 15.35 7.27
N THR A 114 14.13 15.71 6.29
CA THR A 114 12.71 16.00 6.47
C THR A 114 11.90 14.88 5.80
N GLY A 115 11.19 14.07 6.57
CA GLY A 115 10.25 13.10 6.00
C GLY A 115 9.04 13.81 5.35
N VAL A 116 8.32 13.12 4.47
CA VAL A 116 7.02 13.57 3.97
C VAL A 116 5.97 13.37 5.06
N VAL A 117 5.20 14.40 5.44
CA VAL A 117 4.16 14.23 6.48
C VAL A 117 2.84 13.74 5.88
N ALA A 118 1.96 13.18 6.70
CA ALA A 118 0.67 12.64 6.24
C ALA A 118 -0.17 13.65 5.44
N GLY A 119 -0.12 14.94 5.80
CA GLY A 119 -0.81 16.00 5.08
C GLY A 119 -0.35 16.15 3.62
N ASP A 120 0.95 16.02 3.37
CA ASP A 120 1.52 16.11 2.02
C ASP A 120 1.05 14.94 1.15
N LEU A 121 1.02 13.74 1.72
CA LEU A 121 0.56 12.52 1.04
C LEU A 121 -0.92 12.63 0.67
N ALA A 122 -1.75 13.14 1.58
CA ALA A 122 -3.18 13.35 1.33
C ALA A 122 -3.42 14.35 0.20
N ALA A 123 -2.67 15.46 0.17
CA ALA A 123 -2.79 16.49 -0.86
C ALA A 123 -2.43 15.95 -2.27
N ARG A 124 -1.52 14.98 -2.37
CA ARG A 124 -1.12 14.38 -3.66
C ARG A 124 -2.06 13.30 -4.19
N LEU A 125 -2.95 12.77 -3.35
CA LEU A 125 -3.77 11.61 -3.69
C LEU A 125 -4.58 11.82 -4.97
N VAL A 126 -5.20 12.99 -5.13
CA VAL A 126 -6.05 13.29 -6.31
C VAL A 126 -5.22 13.31 -7.59
N SER A 127 -4.05 13.92 -7.57
CA SER A 127 -3.15 13.97 -8.74
C SER A 127 -2.71 12.56 -9.13
N VAL A 128 -2.24 11.75 -8.18
CA VAL A 128 -1.79 10.38 -8.47
C VAL A 128 -2.92 9.49 -8.99
N LEU A 129 -4.14 9.62 -8.45
CA LEU A 129 -5.29 8.88 -8.94
C LEU A 129 -5.68 9.31 -10.37
N THR A 130 -5.52 10.59 -10.70
CA THR A 130 -5.80 11.11 -12.05
C THR A 130 -4.80 10.54 -13.04
N ASP A 131 -3.50 10.58 -12.74
CA ASP A 131 -2.45 10.01 -13.60
C ASP A 131 -2.68 8.52 -13.85
N LEU A 132 -2.97 7.75 -12.80
CA LEU A 132 -3.30 6.32 -12.91
C LEU A 132 -4.54 6.04 -13.77
N SER A 133 -5.50 6.96 -13.76
CA SER A 133 -6.72 6.83 -14.57
C SER A 133 -6.43 7.10 -16.04
N VAL A 134 -5.52 8.03 -16.36
CA VAL A 134 -5.07 8.31 -17.73
C VAL A 134 -4.30 7.11 -18.28
N ASP A 135 -3.33 6.57 -17.52
CA ASP A 135 -2.56 5.39 -17.91
C ASP A 135 -3.48 4.18 -18.25
N ALA A 136 -4.56 3.98 -17.47
CA ALA A 136 -5.51 2.89 -17.67
C ALA A 136 -6.38 3.07 -18.93
N VAL A 137 -6.72 4.30 -19.29
CA VAL A 137 -7.48 4.61 -20.52
C VAL A 137 -6.60 4.38 -21.76
N GLU A 138 -5.34 4.78 -21.72
CA GLU A 138 -4.41 4.55 -22.84
C GLU A 138 -4.10 3.06 -23.03
N ALA A 139 -3.95 2.29 -21.95
CA ALA A 139 -3.72 0.85 -22.01
C ALA A 139 -4.91 0.04 -22.56
N SER A 140 -6.13 0.58 -22.49
CA SER A 140 -7.35 -0.08 -22.98
C SER A 140 -7.75 0.33 -24.41
N GLY A 141 -7.17 1.40 -24.96
CA GLY A 141 -7.43 1.90 -26.32
C GLY A 141 -6.58 1.30 -27.45
N GLY A 142 -5.62 0.44 -27.15
CA GLY A 142 -4.66 -0.14 -28.11
C GLY A 142 -5.08 -1.44 -28.79
N ALA A 143 -6.29 -1.93 -28.57
CA ALA A 143 -6.83 -3.13 -29.21
C ALA A 143 -7.99 -2.76 -30.15
N GLY A 144 -7.66 -2.18 -31.31
CA GLY A 144 -8.59 -1.84 -32.38
C GLY A 144 -7.99 -2.15 -33.74
#